data_AF-A0A515DAA3-F1
#
_entry.id   AF-A0A515DAA3-F1
#
_cell.length_a   1.000
_cell.length_b   1.000
_cell.length_c   1.000
_cell.angle_alpha   90.00
_cell.angle_beta   90.00
_cell.angle_gamma   90.00
#
_symmetry.space_group_name_H-M   'P 1'
#
loop_
_entity.id
_entity.type
_entity.pdbx_description
1 polymer ?
#
loop_
_entity_poly.entity_id
_entity_poly.type
_entity_poly.pdbx_seq_one_letter_code
_entity_poly.pdbx_strand_id
1 'polypeptide(L)'
;MHATDNSAPPADPVAAASHPDPYGYYQRLRKLAPLYFDNGLNLWVASSHAVIAEAFESPALRVRPTSGPVPHALFGGPAGEVFASLVRMNDGAFHAMHKPPLAQCARRWTLAQGAAQGLDAVQASANRDAALNLSTDRPALTIRSRQCPYRRGF
;
A
#
# COMPACT_ATOMS: atom_id res chain seq x y z
N MET A 1 -13.51 9.75 -24.62
CA MET A 1 -13.05 11.13 -24.33
C MET A 1 -13.27 11.36 -22.85
N HIS A 2 -12.28 11.07 -22.01
CA HIS A 2 -12.38 11.30 -20.57
C HIS A 2 -12.18 12.80 -20.31
N ALA A 3 -13.04 13.37 -19.47
CA ALA A 3 -12.90 14.74 -19.00
C ALA A 3 -11.48 14.93 -18.45
N THR A 4 -10.72 15.84 -19.06
CA THR A 4 -9.43 16.28 -18.53
C THR A 4 -9.73 17.08 -17.27
N ASP A 5 -9.80 16.41 -16.13
CA ASP A 5 -9.70 17.08 -14.85
C ASP A 5 -8.33 17.76 -14.82
N ASN A 6 -8.33 19.09 -14.75
CA ASN A 6 -7.15 19.96 -14.81
C ASN A 6 -6.37 19.91 -13.48
N SER A 7 -6.16 18.68 -12.98
CA SER A 7 -5.38 18.40 -11.79
C SER A 7 -3.90 18.66 -12.08
N ALA A 8 -3.24 19.34 -11.15
CA ALA A 8 -1.81 19.56 -11.24
C ALA A 8 -1.07 18.22 -11.35
N PRO A 9 0.03 18.13 -12.11
CA PRO A 9 0.77 16.88 -12.23
C PRO A 9 1.22 16.40 -10.83
N PRO A 10 1.36 15.08 -10.62
CA PRO A 10 1.89 14.53 -9.38
C PRO A 10 3.21 15.19 -8.99
N ALA A 11 3.36 15.50 -7.71
CA ALA A 11 4.58 16.13 -7.17
C ALA A 11 5.79 15.18 -7.23
N ASP A 12 5.56 13.90 -7.00
CA ASP A 12 6.59 12.86 -6.94
C ASP A 12 6.01 11.48 -7.35
N PRO A 13 6.85 10.42 -7.49
CA PRO A 13 6.39 9.10 -7.90
C PRO A 13 5.47 8.40 -6.90
N VAL A 14 5.57 8.70 -5.61
CA VAL A 14 4.69 8.11 -4.58
C VAL A 14 3.31 8.74 -4.68
N ALA A 15 3.23 10.06 -4.83
CA ALA A 15 2.00 10.78 -5.08
C ALA A 15 1.32 10.32 -6.38
N ALA A 16 2.11 10.01 -7.42
CA ALA A 16 1.59 9.51 -8.69
C ALA A 16 0.81 8.19 -8.55
N ALA A 17 1.15 7.32 -7.59
CA ALA A 17 0.51 6.03 -7.40
C ALA A 17 -0.98 6.13 -7.00
N SER A 18 -1.39 7.25 -6.40
CA SER A 18 -2.78 7.53 -6.01
C SER A 18 -3.41 8.68 -6.79
N HIS A 19 -2.69 9.27 -7.75
CA HIS A 19 -3.20 10.36 -8.57
C HIS A 19 -4.25 9.82 -9.56
N PRO A 20 -5.36 10.55 -9.81
CA PRO A 20 -6.41 10.10 -10.73
C PRO A 20 -5.95 9.98 -12.19
N ASP A 21 -5.01 10.83 -12.61
CA ASP A 21 -4.40 10.75 -13.95
C ASP A 21 -2.87 10.92 -13.90
N PRO A 22 -2.10 9.84 -13.60
CA PRO A 22 -0.64 9.92 -13.47
C PRO A 22 0.09 9.66 -14.80
N TYR A 23 -0.62 9.36 -15.89
CA TYR A 23 0.00 8.75 -17.07
C TYR A 23 0.94 9.71 -17.81
N GLY A 24 0.61 11.01 -17.84
CA GLY A 24 1.51 12.04 -18.39
C GLY A 24 2.82 12.15 -17.60
N TYR A 25 2.76 11.98 -16.28
CA TYR A 25 3.94 11.96 -15.41
C TYR A 25 4.81 10.72 -15.68
N TYR A 26 4.22 9.52 -15.74
CA TYR A 26 4.94 8.29 -16.06
C TYR A 26 5.55 8.30 -17.47
N GLN A 27 4.89 8.94 -18.44
CA GLN A 27 5.45 9.09 -19.78
C GLN A 27 6.74 9.92 -19.77
N ARG A 28 6.80 10.99 -18.98
CA ARG A 28 8.02 11.81 -18.83
C ARG A 28 9.13 11.02 -18.15
N LEU A 29 8.84 10.34 -17.05
CA LEU A 29 9.84 9.52 -16.34
C LEU A 29 10.46 8.47 -17.26
N ARG A 30 9.64 7.72 -18.00
CA ARG A 30 10.12 6.70 -18.94
C ARG A 30 11.09 7.22 -20.00
N LYS A 31 10.93 8.48 -20.43
CA LYS A 31 11.76 9.10 -21.46
C LYS A 31 13.04 9.71 -20.90
N LEU A 32 12.96 10.32 -19.73
CA LEU A 32 14.01 11.21 -19.21
C LEU A 32 14.82 10.61 -18.06
N ALA A 33 14.22 9.69 -17.30
CA ALA A 33 14.79 9.15 -16.06
C ALA A 33 14.40 7.66 -15.88
N PRO A 34 14.95 6.75 -16.69
CA PRO A 34 14.60 5.32 -16.63
C PRO A 34 14.94 4.67 -15.28
N LEU A 35 16.00 5.13 -14.62
CA LEU A 35 16.39 4.81 -13.24
C LEU A 35 17.04 6.04 -12.60
N TYR A 36 16.59 6.46 -11.42
CA TYR A 36 17.23 7.54 -10.66
C TYR A 36 17.01 7.37 -9.15
N PHE A 37 17.84 8.04 -8.36
CA PHE A 37 17.65 8.14 -6.92
C PHE A 37 16.94 9.46 -6.59
N ASP A 38 15.78 9.37 -5.95
CA ASP A 38 15.05 10.53 -5.45
C ASP A 38 15.53 10.85 -4.03
N ASN A 39 16.20 11.99 -3.86
CA ASN A 39 16.75 12.41 -2.57
C ASN A 39 15.65 12.85 -1.58
N GLY A 40 14.52 13.38 -2.07
CA GLY A 40 13.42 13.82 -1.21
C GLY A 40 12.69 12.63 -0.58
N LEU A 41 12.51 11.57 -1.37
CA LEU A 41 11.89 10.33 -0.93
C LEU A 41 12.87 9.29 -0.38
N ASN A 42 14.17 9.52 -0.56
CA ASN A 42 15.27 8.60 -0.19
C ASN A 42 15.07 7.18 -0.75
N LEU A 43 14.73 7.09 -2.03
CA LEU A 43 14.47 5.82 -2.72
C LEU A 43 14.94 5.82 -4.17
N TRP A 44 15.17 4.63 -4.72
CA TRP A 44 15.38 4.43 -6.15
C TRP A 44 14.05 4.34 -6.89
N VAL A 45 13.94 5.03 -8.02
CA VAL A 45 12.78 5.04 -8.88
C VAL A 45 13.16 4.42 -10.22
N ALA A 46 12.58 3.26 -10.52
CA ALA A 46 12.64 2.63 -11.83
C ALA A 46 11.35 2.95 -12.61
N SER A 47 11.48 3.39 -13.85
CA SER A 47 10.33 3.82 -14.66
C SER A 47 10.24 3.13 -16.02
N SER A 48 11.35 2.63 -16.57
CA SER A 48 11.35 1.94 -17.85
C SER A 48 11.09 0.43 -17.69
N HIS A 49 10.46 -0.17 -18.70
CA HIS A 49 10.16 -1.60 -18.70
C HIS A 49 11.42 -2.46 -18.51
N ALA A 50 12.51 -2.14 -19.22
CA ALA A 50 13.75 -2.90 -19.14
C ALA A 50 14.33 -2.91 -17.71
N VAL A 51 14.44 -1.74 -17.09
CA VAL A 51 14.95 -1.62 -15.71
C VAL A 51 14.03 -2.32 -14.72
N ILE A 52 12.71 -2.19 -14.88
CA ILE A 52 11.73 -2.84 -14.00
C ILE A 52 11.82 -4.37 -14.12
N ALA A 53 11.97 -4.90 -15.33
CA ALA A 53 12.12 -6.34 -15.56
C ALA A 53 13.39 -6.87 -14.89
N GLU A 54 14.53 -6.21 -15.10
CA GLU A 54 15.79 -6.56 -14.43
C GLU A 54 15.69 -6.46 -12.91
N ALA A 55 14.99 -5.44 -12.39
CA ALA A 55 14.77 -5.28 -10.97
C ALA A 55 13.95 -6.44 -10.37
N PHE A 56 12.90 -6.91 -11.06
CA PHE A 56 12.09 -8.03 -10.58
C PHE A 56 12.81 -9.38 -10.61
N GLU A 57 13.83 -9.53 -11.46
CA GLU A 57 14.63 -10.76 -11.55
C GLU A 57 15.85 -10.74 -10.61
N SER A 58 16.23 -9.57 -10.11
CA SER A 58 17.43 -9.39 -9.29
C SER A 58 17.29 -9.99 -7.89
N PRO A 59 18.14 -10.96 -7.48
CA PRO A 59 18.11 -11.55 -6.14
C PRO A 59 18.58 -10.59 -5.02
N ALA A 60 19.16 -9.44 -5.40
CA ALA A 60 19.56 -8.38 -4.49
C ALA A 60 18.37 -7.53 -4.04
N LEU A 61 17.30 -7.44 -4.85
CA LEU A 61 16.09 -6.72 -4.51
C LEU A 61 15.11 -7.67 -3.83
N ARG A 62 14.93 -7.45 -2.53
CA ARG A 62 14.06 -8.27 -1.69
C ARG A 62 12.99 -7.38 -1.07
N VAL A 63 11.81 -7.94 -0.85
CA VAL A 63 10.74 -7.33 -0.05
C VAL A 63 11.24 -7.01 1.35
N ARG A 64 12.08 -7.89 1.92
CA ARG A 64 12.67 -7.72 3.26
C ARG A 64 14.17 -7.93 3.26
N PRO A 65 14.94 -7.13 4.02
CA PRO A 65 16.34 -7.45 4.28
C PRO A 65 16.43 -8.77 5.05
N THR A 66 17.45 -9.57 4.75
CA THR A 66 17.67 -10.90 5.37
C THR A 66 17.81 -10.83 6.89
N SER A 67 18.41 -9.76 7.40
CA SER A 67 18.55 -9.50 8.84
C SER A 67 17.28 -9.00 9.51
N GLY A 68 16.26 -8.61 8.74
CA GLY A 68 15.02 -8.01 9.25
C GLY A 68 13.78 -8.51 8.52
N PRO A 69 13.46 -9.83 8.58
CA PRO A 69 12.31 -10.40 7.89
C PRO A 69 10.98 -9.82 8.40
N VAL A 70 10.90 -9.43 9.68
CA VAL A 70 9.76 -8.72 10.28
C VAL A 70 10.22 -7.29 10.65
N PRO A 71 9.37 -6.24 10.56
CA PRO A 71 9.75 -4.91 11.03
C PRO A 71 10.06 -4.91 12.52
N HIS A 72 11.10 -4.19 12.93
CA HIS A 72 11.48 -4.08 14.34
C HIS A 72 10.32 -3.63 15.24
N ALA A 73 9.47 -2.71 14.74
CA ALA A 73 8.28 -2.23 15.46
C ALA A 73 7.23 -3.32 15.75
N LEU A 74 7.30 -4.48 15.08
CA LEU A 74 6.37 -5.60 15.26
C LEU A 74 7.00 -6.79 16.00
N PHE A 75 8.24 -6.68 16.46
CA PHE A 75 8.93 -7.78 17.13
C PHE A 75 8.29 -8.19 18.45
N GLY A 76 8.20 -9.50 18.69
CA GLY A 76 7.72 -10.07 19.95
C GLY A 76 6.21 -9.95 20.19
N GLY A 77 5.45 -9.43 19.22
CA GLY A 77 4.00 -9.29 19.33
C GLY A 77 3.23 -10.15 18.30
N PRO A 78 1.94 -10.42 18.55
CA PRO A 78 1.09 -11.19 17.62
C PRO A 78 1.02 -10.60 16.21
N ALA A 79 1.12 -9.27 16.08
CA ALA A 79 1.16 -8.60 14.78
C ALA A 79 2.41 -8.99 13.96
N GLY A 80 3.55 -9.22 14.62
CA GLY A 80 4.77 -9.69 13.97
C GLY A 80 4.65 -11.13 13.48
N GLU A 81 3.98 -12.00 14.25
CA GLU A 81 3.70 -13.39 13.86
C GLU A 81 2.81 -13.44 12.61
N VAL A 82 1.76 -12.63 12.57
CA VAL A 82 0.91 -12.49 11.37
C VAL A 82 1.71 -11.94 10.21
N PHE A 83 2.50 -10.88 10.41
CA PHE A 83 3.33 -10.29 9.36
C PHE A 83 4.28 -11.32 8.75
N ALA A 84 4.96 -12.11 9.59
CA ALA A 84 5.87 -13.17 9.16
C ALA A 84 5.20 -14.25 8.30
N SER A 85 3.88 -14.41 8.43
CA SER A 85 3.10 -15.39 7.67
C SER A 85 2.54 -14.85 6.35
N LEU A 86 2.64 -13.53 6.10
CA LEU A 86 2.14 -12.93 4.87
C LEU A 86 3.07 -13.23 3.69
N VAL A 87 2.57 -14.03 2.73
CA VAL A 87 3.32 -14.40 1.51
C VAL A 87 3.80 -13.17 0.72
N ARG A 88 2.98 -12.11 0.65
CA ARG A 88 3.33 -10.86 -0.06
C ARG A 88 4.42 -10.02 0.63
N MET A 89 4.73 -10.32 1.89
CA MET A 89 5.70 -9.58 2.72
C MET A 89 6.99 -10.37 2.95
N ASN A 90 7.15 -11.51 2.27
CA ASN A 90 8.27 -12.43 2.43
C ASN A 90 8.92 -12.78 1.09
N ASP A 91 10.18 -13.19 1.18
CA ASP A 91 10.97 -13.80 0.11
C ASP A 91 11.55 -15.15 0.55
N GLY A 92 12.29 -15.81 -0.34
CA GLY A 92 13.01 -17.04 -0.02
C GLY A 92 12.13 -18.29 0.05
N ALA A 93 12.57 -19.29 0.83
CA ALA A 93 11.96 -20.62 0.83
C ALA A 93 10.47 -20.61 1.23
N PHE A 94 10.10 -19.81 2.24
CA PHE A 94 8.70 -19.67 2.64
C PHE A 94 7.84 -19.12 1.49
N HIS A 95 8.28 -18.02 0.85
CA HIS A 95 7.57 -17.44 -0.28
C HIS A 95 7.47 -18.42 -1.46
N ALA A 96 8.59 -19.06 -1.83
CA ALA A 96 8.65 -20.01 -2.94
C ALA A 96 7.69 -21.21 -2.73
N MET A 97 7.57 -21.69 -1.49
CA MET A 97 6.67 -22.79 -1.14
C MET A 97 5.18 -22.37 -1.17
N HIS A 98 4.85 -21.18 -0.66
CA HIS A 98 3.45 -20.78 -0.44
C HIS A 98 2.83 -19.95 -1.57
N LYS A 99 3.63 -19.24 -2.38
CA LYS A 99 3.12 -18.40 -3.48
C LYS A 99 2.37 -19.20 -4.55
N PRO A 100 2.84 -20.36 -5.06
CA PRO A 100 2.14 -21.07 -6.13
C PRO A 100 0.71 -21.50 -5.80
N PRO A 101 0.43 -22.20 -4.67
CA PRO A 101 -0.95 -22.58 -4.34
C PRO A 101 -1.84 -21.36 -4.06
N LEU A 102 -1.30 -20.32 -3.40
CA LEU A 102 -2.05 -19.07 -3.19
C LEU A 102 -2.41 -18.38 -4.51
N ALA A 103 -1.47 -18.29 -5.44
CA ALA A 103 -1.70 -17.71 -6.77
C ALA A 103 -2.75 -18.52 -7.55
N GLN A 104 -2.71 -19.86 -7.46
CA GLN A 104 -3.71 -20.72 -8.07
C GLN A 104 -5.10 -20.48 -7.47
N CYS A 105 -5.21 -20.39 -6.14
CA CYS A 105 -6.47 -20.08 -5.48
C CYS A 105 -7.02 -18.70 -5.86
N ALA A 106 -6.13 -17.70 -6.00
CA ALA A 106 -6.49 -16.32 -6.33
C ALA A 106 -7.04 -16.17 -7.76
N ARG A 107 -6.65 -17.04 -8.70
CA ARG A 107 -7.18 -17.04 -10.09
C ARG A 107 -8.69 -17.29 -10.17
N ARG A 108 -9.34 -17.76 -9.09
CA ARG A 108 -10.80 -17.88 -9.00
C ARG A 108 -11.51 -16.53 -8.97
N TRP A 109 -10.79 -15.47 -8.59
CA TRP A 109 -11.31 -14.11 -8.60
C TRP A 109 -10.92 -13.40 -9.89
N THR A 110 -11.90 -12.75 -10.51
CA THR A 110 -11.67 -11.90 -11.68
C THR A 110 -11.52 -10.44 -11.27
N LEU A 111 -10.85 -9.64 -12.10
CA LEU A 111 -10.78 -8.19 -11.89
C LEU A 111 -12.17 -7.54 -11.87
N ALA A 112 -13.11 -8.05 -12.66
CA ALA A 112 -14.49 -7.57 -12.66
C ALA A 112 -15.20 -7.82 -11.32
N GLN A 113 -15.01 -9.01 -10.73
CA GLN A 113 -15.53 -9.32 -9.39
C GLN A 113 -14.88 -8.44 -8.32
N GLY A 114 -13.57 -8.23 -8.41
CA GLY A 114 -12.84 -7.32 -7.51
C GLY A 114 -13.34 -5.87 -7.63
N ALA A 115 -13.56 -5.38 -8.84
CA ALA A 115 -14.09 -4.04 -9.09
C ALA A 115 -15.51 -3.87 -8.54
N ALA A 116 -16.40 -4.84 -8.76
CA ALA A 116 -17.76 -4.81 -8.22
C ALA A 116 -17.77 -4.75 -6.68
N GLN A 117 -17.01 -5.63 -6.02
CA GLN A 117 -16.91 -5.60 -4.56
C GLN A 117 -16.25 -4.32 -4.02
N GLY A 118 -15.29 -3.76 -4.75
CA GLY A 118 -14.69 -2.48 -4.42
C GLY A 118 -15.72 -1.34 -4.45
N LEU A 119 -16.54 -1.28 -5.50
CA LEU A 119 -17.62 -0.29 -5.61
C LEU A 119 -18.65 -0.45 -4.48
N ASP A 120 -19.06 -1.67 -4.17
CA ASP A 120 -20.00 -1.95 -3.08
C ASP A 120 -19.43 -1.49 -1.72
N ALA A 121 -18.15 -1.74 -1.46
CA ALA A 121 -17.48 -1.32 -0.24
C ALA A 121 -17.34 0.21 -0.13
N VAL A 122 -17.05 0.89 -1.24
CA VAL A 122 -17.01 2.37 -1.30
C VAL A 122 -18.40 2.94 -1.03
N GLN A 123 -19.43 2.39 -1.67
CA GLN A 123 -20.81 2.84 -1.45
C GLN A 123 -21.26 2.60 -0.01
N ALA A 124 -20.95 1.44 0.56
CA ALA A 124 -21.25 1.13 1.95
C ALA A 124 -20.55 2.09 2.93
N SER A 125 -19.31 2.49 2.63
CA SER A 125 -18.56 3.44 3.45
C SER A 125 -19.14 4.86 3.33
N ALA A 126 -19.45 5.32 2.12
CA ALA A 126 -20.11 6.61 1.90
C ALA A 126 -21.47 6.68 2.60
N ASN A 127 -22.26 5.60 2.56
CA ASN A 127 -23.54 5.51 3.26
C ASN A 127 -23.35 5.55 4.79
N ARG A 128 -22.29 4.92 5.32
CA ARG A 128 -21.97 4.95 6.75
C ARG A 128 -21.56 6.36 7.19
N ASP A 129 -20.72 7.04 6.42
CA ASP A 129 -20.28 8.40 6.71
C ASP A 129 -21.44 9.40 6.62
N ALA A 130 -22.33 9.24 5.64
CA ALA A 130 -23.58 9.99 5.55
C ALA A 130 -24.46 9.75 6.79
N ALA A 131 -24.64 8.50 7.22
CA ALA A 131 -25.40 8.17 8.42
C ALA A 131 -24.78 8.73 9.72
N LEU A 132 -23.45 8.77 9.81
CA LEU A 132 -22.74 9.40 10.93
C LEU A 132 -22.90 10.93 10.92
N ASN A 133 -22.86 11.56 9.74
CA ASN A 133 -23.05 13.01 9.58
C ASN A 133 -24.51 13.47 9.75
N LEU A 134 -25.49 12.60 9.48
CA LEU A 134 -26.91 12.83 9.81
C LEU A 134 -27.20 12.67 11.32
N SER A 135 -26.27 12.08 12.08
CA SER A 135 -26.34 11.92 13.54
C SER A 135 -25.62 13.06 14.29
N THR A 136 -25.67 14.30 13.78
CA THR A 136 -25.04 15.47 14.43
C THR A 136 -25.83 16.05 15.61
N ASP A 137 -26.86 15.37 16.11
CA ASP A 137 -27.48 15.70 17.41
C ASP A 137 -27.00 14.71 18.49
N ARG A 138 -25.68 14.70 18.75
CA ARG A 138 -25.09 13.94 19.86
C ARG A 138 -24.91 14.86 21.06
N PRO A 139 -25.50 14.56 22.24
CA PRO A 139 -25.14 15.28 23.46
C PRO A 139 -23.65 15.09 23.75
N ALA A 140 -23.01 16.16 24.23
CA ALA A 140 -21.58 16.18 24.54
C ALA A 140 -21.20 14.97 25.41
N LEU A 141 -20.45 14.02 24.81
CA LEU A 141 -19.92 12.88 25.54
C LEU A 141 -18.82 13.43 26.47
N THR A 142 -19.17 13.69 27.73
CA THR A 142 -18.18 14.02 28.76
C THR A 142 -17.35 12.77 29.02
N ILE A 143 -16.20 12.66 28.36
CA ILE A 143 -15.21 11.63 28.63
C ILE A 143 -14.65 11.93 30.03
N ARG A 144 -15.17 11.24 31.06
CA ARG A 144 -14.49 11.17 32.34
C ARG A 144 -13.16 10.44 32.10
N SER A 145 -12.06 11.18 32.22
CA SER A 145 -10.71 10.67 32.16
C SER A 145 -10.53 9.53 33.17
N ARG A 146 -10.56 8.28 32.70
CA ARG A 146 -9.97 7.19 33.47
C ARG A 146 -8.46 7.29 33.24
N GLN A 147 -7.73 7.57 34.31
CA GLN A 147 -6.26 7.58 34.29
C GLN A 147 -5.74 6.27 33.69
N CYS A 148 -5.02 6.37 32.57
CA CYS A 148 -4.23 5.27 32.02
C CYS A 148 -3.01 5.01 32.93
N PRO A 149 -2.83 3.80 33.49
CA PRO A 149 -1.75 3.51 34.43
C PRO A 149 -0.37 3.30 33.78
N TYR A 150 -0.23 3.39 32.46
CA TYR A 150 1.05 3.16 31.79
C TYR A 150 1.86 4.45 31.64
N ARG A 151 2.43 4.92 32.75
CA ARG A 151 3.43 6.01 32.78
C ARG A 151 4.59 5.66 33.72
N ARG A 152 5.50 4.79 33.28
CA ARG A 152 6.90 4.63 33.73
C ARG A 152 7.65 3.97 32.57
N GLY A 153 8.86 4.32 32.17
CA GLY A 153 9.85 5.32 32.54
C GLY A 153 10.89 5.31 31.41
N PHE A 154 11.60 6.42 31.23
CA PHE A 154 12.76 6.51 30.35
C PHE A 154 13.92 5.65 30.86
#